data_AF-A0A453F5D5-F1
#
_entry.id   AF-A0A453F5D5-F1
#
_cell.length_a   1.000
_cell.length_b   1.000
_cell.length_c   1.000
_cell.angle_alpha   90.00
_cell.angle_beta   90.00
_cell.angle_gamma   90.00
#
_symmetry.space_group_name_H-M   'P 1'
#
loop_
_entity.id
_entity.type
_entity.pdbx_description
1 polymer ?
#
loop_
_entity_poly.entity_id
_entity_poly.type
_entity_poly.pdbx_seq_one_letter_code
_entity_poly.pdbx_strand_id
1 'polypeptide(L)'
;MKVLEFPFQEQRNVVLTRIASVREVVLGAPLKLLLRHLASKTVAPNVDKLVALVHRPNESFFLAPQADKVTVVYPMRFQDSIDIVLATSFLQEFVEARRTAALNNAPSCMWSPVPPLELKGVNADALDANAGFVTFVVFPRHVEGRKLDKTVWSLLTFHAYVSYHVKCSEGFMHTRMRRRVESLIQGLGPC
;
A
#
# COMPACT_ATOMS: atom_id res chain seq x y z
N MET A 1 -43.02 -14.77 -11.01
CA MET A 1 -41.72 -14.11 -10.81
C MET A 1 -40.65 -15.04 -11.38
N LYS A 2 -40.15 -14.79 -12.60
CA LYS A 2 -39.10 -15.62 -13.21
C LYS A 2 -37.78 -15.33 -12.48
N VAL A 3 -37.28 -16.30 -11.74
CA VAL A 3 -35.90 -16.29 -11.26
C VAL A 3 -35.02 -16.29 -12.51
N LEU A 4 -34.16 -15.27 -12.65
CA LEU A 4 -33.17 -15.21 -13.72
C LEU A 4 -32.19 -16.37 -13.51
N GLU A 5 -32.43 -17.49 -14.18
CA GLU A 5 -31.45 -18.58 -14.28
C GLU A 5 -30.29 -18.08 -15.15
N PHE A 6 -29.17 -17.74 -14.51
CA PHE A 6 -27.91 -17.50 -15.19
C PHE A 6 -27.36 -18.83 -15.71
N PRO A 7 -27.20 -19.02 -17.02
CA PRO A 7 -26.61 -20.24 -17.55
C PRO A 7 -25.10 -20.24 -17.22
N PHE A 8 -24.56 -21.41 -16.87
CA PHE A 8 -23.16 -21.71 -16.54
C PHE A 8 -22.61 -21.18 -15.19
N GLN A 9 -22.43 -22.09 -14.23
CA GLN A 9 -21.81 -21.88 -12.91
C GLN A 9 -20.44 -21.18 -12.99
N GLU A 10 -19.65 -21.47 -14.01
CA GLU A 10 -18.32 -20.88 -14.21
C GLU A 10 -18.39 -19.41 -14.65
N GLN A 11 -19.35 -19.06 -15.52
CA GLN A 11 -19.62 -17.67 -15.88
C GLN A 11 -20.13 -16.87 -14.67
N ARG A 12 -20.93 -17.49 -13.79
CA ARG A 12 -21.39 -16.86 -12.55
C ARG A 12 -20.24 -16.42 -11.65
N ASN A 13 -19.25 -17.28 -11.43
CA ASN A 13 -18.09 -16.94 -10.58
C ASN A 13 -17.26 -15.80 -11.18
N VAL A 14 -17.10 -15.77 -12.50
CA VAL A 14 -16.44 -14.66 -13.21
C VAL A 14 -17.20 -13.35 -13.02
N VAL A 15 -18.52 -13.36 -13.17
CA VAL A 15 -19.34 -12.16 -12.96
C VAL A 15 -19.29 -11.71 -11.50
N LEU A 16 -19.42 -12.62 -10.53
CA LEU A 16 -19.32 -12.31 -9.10
C LEU A 16 -17.98 -11.70 -8.74
N THR A 17 -16.88 -12.23 -9.29
CA THR A 17 -15.53 -11.70 -9.06
C THR A 17 -15.39 -10.29 -9.62
N ARG A 18 -15.92 -10.02 -10.82
CA ARG A 18 -15.91 -8.68 -11.42
C ARG A 18 -16.75 -7.67 -10.63
N ILE A 19 -17.89 -8.10 -10.09
CA ILE A 19 -18.72 -7.25 -9.23
C ILE A 19 -17.99 -6.97 -7.92
N ALA A 20 -17.35 -7.98 -7.32
CA ALA A 20 -16.58 -7.82 -6.10
C ALA A 20 -15.36 -6.89 -6.27
N SER A 21 -14.78 -6.83 -7.48
CA SER A 21 -13.62 -5.97 -7.77
C SER A 21 -13.98 -4.55 -8.25
N VAL A 22 -15.25 -4.14 -8.23
CA VAL A 22 -15.68 -2.80 -8.72
C VAL A 22 -14.88 -1.67 -8.08
N ARG A 23 -14.68 -1.70 -6.76
CA ARG A 23 -13.90 -0.68 -6.05
C ARG A 23 -12.47 -0.60 -6.55
N GLU A 24 -11.84 -1.75 -6.77
CA GLU A 24 -10.49 -1.84 -7.31
C GLU A 24 -10.42 -1.28 -8.73
N VAL A 25 -11.38 -1.66 -9.59
CA VAL A 25 -11.41 -1.22 -10.99
C VAL A 25 -11.59 0.30 -11.07
N VAL A 26 -12.49 0.87 -10.27
CA VAL A 26 -12.78 2.31 -10.27
C VAL A 26 -11.61 3.12 -9.70
N LEU A 27 -11.14 2.78 -8.50
CA LEU A 27 -10.06 3.53 -7.84
C LEU A 27 -8.69 3.27 -8.47
N GLY A 28 -8.51 2.09 -9.08
CA GLY A 28 -7.30 1.70 -9.77
C GLY A 28 -7.20 2.19 -11.21
N ALA A 29 -8.28 2.66 -11.83
CA ALA A 29 -8.26 3.11 -13.23
C ALA A 29 -7.22 4.21 -13.51
N PRO A 30 -7.10 5.29 -12.70
CA PRO A 30 -6.09 6.33 -12.94
C PRO A 30 -4.67 5.79 -12.81
N LEU A 31 -4.41 4.98 -11.77
CA LEU A 31 -3.10 4.35 -11.56
C LEU A 31 -2.77 3.40 -12.73
N LYS A 32 -3.72 2.59 -13.15
CA LYS A 32 -3.56 1.64 -14.26
C LYS A 32 -3.26 2.35 -15.58
N LEU A 33 -3.89 3.51 -15.84
CA LEU A 33 -3.59 4.33 -17.01
C LEU A 33 -2.13 4.81 -16.99
N LEU A 34 -1.69 5.38 -15.87
CA LEU A 34 -0.31 5.86 -15.71
C LEU A 34 0.72 4.74 -15.85
N LEU A 35 0.47 3.59 -15.24
CA LEU A 35 1.36 2.44 -15.32
C LEU A 35 1.37 1.77 -16.70
N ARG A 36 0.28 1.87 -17.49
CA ARG A 36 0.29 1.46 -18.90
C ARG A 36 1.20 2.35 -19.75
N HIS A 37 1.12 3.67 -19.56
CA HIS A 37 2.01 4.60 -20.24
C HIS A 37 3.49 4.33 -19.89
N LEU A 38 3.77 4.06 -18.61
CA LEU A 38 5.09 3.62 -18.15
C LEU A 38 5.56 2.34 -18.86
N ALA A 39 4.69 1.34 -19.02
CA ALA A 39 5.04 0.10 -19.72
C ALA A 39 5.45 0.35 -21.18
N SER A 40 4.82 1.34 -21.83
CA SER A 40 5.18 1.81 -23.18
C SER A 40 6.33 2.83 -23.21
N LYS A 41 6.94 3.15 -22.05
CA LYS A 41 7.98 4.18 -21.88
C LYS A 41 7.54 5.57 -22.37
N THR A 42 6.27 5.89 -22.13
CA THR A 42 5.64 7.17 -22.47
C THR A 42 5.09 7.83 -21.21
N VAL A 43 4.84 9.13 -21.28
CA VAL A 43 4.07 9.84 -20.26
C VAL A 43 2.65 10.03 -20.81
N ALA A 44 1.65 9.82 -19.95
CA ALA A 44 0.26 10.03 -20.31
C ALA A 44 0.04 11.49 -20.75
N PRO A 45 -0.58 11.75 -21.93
CA PRO A 45 -0.82 13.11 -22.39
C PRO A 45 -1.79 13.83 -21.44
N ASN A 46 -1.56 15.12 -21.20
CA ASN A 46 -2.39 15.98 -20.34
C ASN A 46 -2.53 15.53 -18.87
N VAL A 47 -1.58 14.72 -18.36
CA VAL A 47 -1.52 14.40 -16.93
C VAL A 47 -0.57 15.35 -16.22
N ASP A 48 -1.00 15.86 -15.07
CA ASP A 48 -0.19 16.71 -14.21
C ASP A 48 1.13 16.02 -13.83
N LYS A 49 2.16 16.83 -13.56
CA LYS A 49 3.46 16.34 -13.07
C LYS A 49 3.33 15.54 -11.77
N LEU A 50 2.27 15.77 -11.02
CA LEU A 50 1.94 15.07 -9.79
C LEU A 50 0.44 14.79 -9.73
N VAL A 51 0.07 13.53 -9.55
CA VAL A 51 -1.31 13.08 -9.44
C VAL A 51 -1.56 12.58 -8.03
N ALA A 52 -2.54 13.14 -7.33
CA ALA A 52 -2.98 12.65 -6.03
C ALA A 52 -4.12 11.64 -6.21
N LEU A 53 -3.99 10.45 -5.63
CA LEU A 53 -5.06 9.47 -5.54
C LEU A 53 -5.54 9.38 -4.10
N VAL A 54 -6.81 9.70 -3.89
CA VAL A 54 -7.46 9.69 -2.57
C VAL A 54 -8.27 8.42 -2.44
N HIS A 55 -7.79 7.47 -1.63
CA HIS A 55 -8.51 6.22 -1.35
C HIS A 55 -9.51 6.38 -0.20
N ARG A 56 -9.11 7.11 0.83
CA ARG A 56 -9.90 7.54 2.00
C ARG A 56 -9.42 8.91 2.47
N PRO A 57 -10.22 9.63 3.29
CA PRO A 57 -9.72 10.79 4.01
C PRO A 57 -8.41 10.41 4.74
N ASN A 58 -7.36 11.23 4.58
CA ASN A 58 -6.03 11.02 5.16
C ASN A 58 -5.21 9.82 4.61
N GLU A 59 -5.75 8.98 3.73
CA GLU A 59 -5.02 7.88 3.07
C GLU A 59 -4.77 8.19 1.58
N SER A 60 -4.41 9.44 1.27
CA SER A 60 -4.02 9.84 -0.08
C SER A 60 -2.57 9.47 -0.35
N PHE A 61 -2.27 9.02 -1.57
CA PHE A 61 -0.90 8.84 -2.04
C PHE A 61 -0.71 9.54 -3.38
N PHE A 62 0.54 9.84 -3.71
CA PHE A 62 0.90 10.68 -4.84
C PHE A 62 1.69 9.90 -5.87
N LEU A 63 1.50 10.25 -7.14
CA LEU A 63 2.16 9.68 -8.29
C LEU A 63 2.88 10.78 -9.06
N ALA A 64 4.19 10.66 -9.21
CA ALA A 64 4.99 11.51 -10.08
C ALA A 64 5.42 10.68 -11.31
N PRO A 65 4.64 10.69 -12.42
CA PRO A 65 4.96 9.94 -13.62
C PRO A 65 6.12 10.58 -14.40
N GLN A 66 7.03 9.73 -14.88
CA GLN A 66 8.11 10.07 -15.80
C GLN A 66 8.14 9.03 -16.93
N ALA A 67 8.91 9.27 -17.99
CA ALA A 67 8.93 8.39 -19.16
C ALA A 67 9.49 6.99 -18.83
N ASP A 68 10.45 6.91 -17.91
CA ASP A 68 11.20 5.71 -17.54
C ASP A 68 10.83 5.15 -16.16
N LYS A 69 10.07 5.90 -15.35
CA LYS A 69 9.64 5.48 -14.01
C LYS A 69 8.37 6.19 -13.57
N VAL A 70 7.68 5.60 -12.60
CA VAL A 70 6.65 6.29 -11.80
C VAL A 70 7.09 6.23 -10.34
N THR A 71 7.24 7.41 -9.73
CA THR A 71 7.49 7.51 -8.28
C THR A 71 6.15 7.58 -7.56
N VAL A 72 5.93 6.68 -6.61
CA VAL A 72 4.72 6.60 -5.79
C VAL A 72 5.07 6.96 -4.36
N VAL A 73 4.41 7.95 -3.76
CA VAL A 73 4.71 8.41 -2.40
C VAL A 73 3.48 8.28 -1.50
N TYR A 74 3.64 7.56 -0.39
CA TYR A 74 2.63 7.37 0.64
C TYR A 74 3.03 8.15 1.91
N PRO A 75 2.34 9.26 2.22
CA PRO A 75 2.35 9.83 3.56
C PRO A 75 1.57 8.89 4.50
N MET A 76 2.24 8.32 5.50
CA MET A 76 1.67 7.34 6.41
C MET A 76 1.13 8.02 7.66
N ARG A 77 -0.16 7.79 7.96
CA ARG A 77 -0.88 8.44 9.06
C ARG A 77 -1.59 7.41 9.93
N PHE A 78 -1.38 7.51 11.24
CA PHE A 78 -2.04 6.67 12.24
C PHE A 78 -2.63 7.56 13.35
N GLN A 79 -3.76 7.14 13.92
CA GLN A 79 -4.43 7.91 14.97
C GLN A 79 -3.84 7.62 16.36
N ASP A 80 -3.54 6.35 16.63
CA ASP A 80 -3.05 5.90 17.93
C ASP A 80 -1.53 6.09 18.04
N SER A 81 -1.05 6.61 19.18
CA SER A 81 0.38 6.80 19.43
C SER A 81 1.20 5.51 19.39
N ILE A 82 0.62 4.38 19.82
CA ILE A 82 1.26 3.05 19.76
C ILE A 82 1.38 2.62 18.30
N ASP A 83 0.31 2.79 17.51
CA ASP A 83 0.34 2.48 16.08
C ASP A 83 1.37 3.31 15.34
N ILE A 84 1.55 4.59 15.67
CA ILE A 84 2.56 5.46 15.07
C ILE A 84 3.96 4.88 15.28
N VAL A 85 4.29 4.48 16.50
CA VAL A 85 5.60 3.91 16.84
C VAL A 85 5.80 2.56 16.15
N LEU A 86 4.79 1.68 16.21
CA LEU A 86 4.85 0.38 15.55
C LEU A 86 4.96 0.48 14.03
N ALA A 87 4.19 1.37 13.41
CA ALA A 87 4.21 1.62 11.97
C ALA A 87 5.57 2.17 11.53
N THR A 88 6.12 3.14 12.27
CA THR A 88 7.43 3.72 11.96
C THR A 88 8.52 2.64 11.94
N SER A 89 8.59 1.82 13.00
CA SER A 89 9.54 0.71 13.07
C SER A 89 9.31 -0.32 11.96
N PHE A 90 8.05 -0.69 11.70
CA PHE A 90 7.70 -1.63 10.63
C PHE A 90 8.15 -1.13 9.25
N LEU A 91 7.94 0.15 8.94
CA LEU A 91 8.27 0.75 7.65
C LEU A 91 9.77 0.87 7.43
N GLN A 92 10.53 1.21 8.47
CA GLN A 92 12.00 1.23 8.42
C GLN A 92 12.55 -0.18 8.12
N GLU A 93 12.08 -1.19 8.86
CA GLU A 93 12.46 -2.59 8.64
C GLU A 93 12.01 -3.13 7.28
N PHE A 94 10.83 -2.72 6.80
CA PHE A 94 10.33 -3.10 5.48
C PHE A 94 11.26 -2.64 4.35
N VAL A 95 11.83 -1.44 4.47
CA VAL A 95 12.80 -0.90 3.50
C VAL A 95 14.16 -1.58 3.63
N GLU A 96 14.61 -1.89 4.84
CA GLU A 96 15.87 -2.61 5.06
C GLU A 96 15.80 -4.05 4.53
N ALA A 97 14.69 -4.76 4.76
CA ALA A 97 14.48 -6.12 4.26
C ALA A 97 14.56 -6.20 2.72
N ARG A 98 14.17 -5.12 2.02
CA ARG A 98 14.28 -5.00 0.56
C ARG A 98 15.72 -5.01 0.03
N ARG A 99 16.73 -4.79 0.87
CA ARG A 99 18.16 -4.91 0.47
C ARG A 99 18.61 -6.35 0.24
N THR A 100 17.78 -7.33 0.61
CA THR A 100 18.06 -8.75 0.39
C THR A 100 18.08 -9.08 -1.11
N ALA A 101 19.07 -9.86 -1.57
CA ALA A 101 19.25 -10.21 -2.98
C ALA A 101 18.01 -10.87 -3.64
N ALA A 102 17.19 -11.57 -2.86
CA ALA A 102 15.93 -12.17 -3.32
C ALA A 102 14.91 -11.13 -3.86
N LEU A 103 15.06 -9.85 -3.51
CA LEU A 103 14.14 -8.77 -3.86
C LEU A 103 14.72 -7.79 -4.89
N ASN A 104 15.81 -8.14 -5.58
CA ASN A 104 16.44 -7.29 -6.61
C ASN A 104 15.49 -6.90 -7.76
N ASN A 105 14.52 -7.76 -8.06
CA ASN A 105 13.51 -7.53 -9.11
C ASN A 105 12.29 -6.73 -8.62
N ALA A 106 12.21 -6.42 -7.33
CA ALA A 106 11.14 -5.60 -6.76
C ALA A 106 11.38 -4.11 -7.04
N PRO A 107 10.31 -3.28 -7.01
CA PRO A 107 10.43 -1.83 -7.05
C PRO A 107 11.42 -1.28 -6.02
N SER A 108 12.03 -0.14 -6.34
CA SER A 108 12.77 0.58 -5.30
C SER A 108 11.81 1.02 -4.22
N CYS A 109 12.24 0.92 -2.95
CA CYS A 109 11.47 1.33 -1.80
C CYS A 109 12.38 2.13 -0.87
N MET A 110 11.89 3.24 -0.34
CA MET A 110 12.59 4.09 0.61
C MET A 110 11.60 4.61 1.66
N TRP A 111 12.11 4.86 2.87
CA TRP A 111 11.37 5.55 3.92
C TRP A 111 12.10 6.85 4.28
N SER A 112 11.35 7.91 4.56
CA SER A 112 11.88 9.21 4.99
C SER A 112 10.95 9.81 6.05
N PRO A 113 11.48 10.47 7.09
CA PRO A 113 10.65 11.22 8.04
C PRO A 113 10.11 12.53 7.42
N VAL A 114 10.72 13.01 6.34
CA VAL A 114 10.35 14.27 5.66
C VAL A 114 9.78 14.01 4.26
N PRO A 115 8.88 14.89 3.75
CA PRO A 115 8.34 14.74 2.40
C PRO A 115 9.46 14.74 1.35
N PRO A 116 9.44 13.81 0.38
CA PRO A 116 10.42 13.80 -0.70
C PRO A 116 10.21 14.96 -1.67
N LEU A 117 11.25 15.29 -2.45
CA LEU A 117 11.28 16.47 -3.33
C LEU A 117 10.19 16.47 -4.39
N GLU A 118 9.72 15.28 -4.80
CA GLU A 118 8.60 15.10 -5.73
C GLU A 118 7.29 15.72 -5.22
N LEU A 119 7.15 15.90 -3.90
CA LEU A 119 5.97 16.52 -3.27
C LEU A 119 6.12 18.02 -3.04
N LYS A 120 7.16 18.66 -3.59
CA LYS A 120 7.37 20.11 -3.46
C LYS A 120 6.17 20.87 -4.04
N GLY A 121 5.55 21.71 -3.21
CA GLY A 121 4.40 22.55 -3.60
C GLY A 121 3.03 21.90 -3.34
N VAL A 122 2.98 20.68 -2.81
CA VAL A 122 1.74 20.10 -2.30
C VAL A 122 1.34 20.81 -1.00
N ASN A 123 0.04 20.97 -0.77
CA ASN A 123 -0.51 21.56 0.46
C ASN A 123 0.00 20.79 1.70
N ALA A 124 0.43 21.53 2.73
CA ALA A 124 0.93 20.99 3.99
C ALA A 124 -0.04 19.99 4.65
N ASP A 125 -1.35 20.24 4.60
CA ASP A 125 -2.35 19.34 5.19
C ASP A 125 -2.31 17.94 4.55
N ALA A 126 -2.08 17.89 3.23
CA ALA A 126 -1.97 16.62 2.50
C ALA A 126 -0.61 15.94 2.69
N LEU A 127 0.36 16.64 3.29
CA LEU A 127 1.69 16.13 3.62
C LEU A 127 1.87 15.83 5.11
N ASP A 128 0.91 16.15 5.98
CA ASP A 128 1.04 15.86 7.41
C ASP A 128 1.14 14.34 7.64
N ALA A 129 2.31 13.79 7.94
CA ALA A 129 2.52 12.35 8.08
C ALA A 129 3.27 12.05 9.37
N ASN A 130 2.64 11.32 10.28
CA ASN A 130 3.21 11.03 11.60
C ASN A 130 4.00 9.72 11.67
N ALA A 131 3.88 8.84 10.67
CA ALA A 131 4.72 7.63 10.52
C ALA A 131 5.70 7.72 9.33
N GLY A 132 5.92 8.95 8.83
CA GLY A 132 6.83 9.24 7.72
C GLY A 132 6.24 8.93 6.32
N PHE A 133 7.13 8.92 5.33
CA PHE A 133 6.81 8.78 3.91
C PHE A 133 7.45 7.53 3.33
N VAL A 134 6.65 6.69 2.69
CA VAL A 134 7.15 5.54 1.92
C VAL A 134 7.14 5.89 0.45
N THR A 135 8.28 5.73 -0.22
CA THR A 135 8.42 6.01 -1.65
C THR A 135 8.76 4.75 -2.40
N PHE A 136 7.93 4.39 -3.39
CA PHE A 136 8.24 3.36 -4.37
C PHE A 136 8.68 3.96 -5.71
N VAL A 137 9.69 3.38 -6.34
CA VAL A 137 10.07 3.71 -7.72
C VAL A 137 9.77 2.52 -8.61
N VAL A 138 8.77 2.69 -9.48
CA VAL A 138 8.28 1.67 -10.38
C VAL A 138 8.87 1.90 -11.78
N PHE A 139 9.64 0.94 -12.28
CA PHE A 139 10.18 0.89 -13.64
C PHE A 139 9.31 0.03 -14.58
N PRO A 140 9.45 0.15 -15.92
CA PRO A 140 8.68 -0.62 -16.91
C PRO A 140 8.66 -2.12 -16.63
N ARG A 141 9.80 -2.71 -16.23
CA ARG A 141 9.93 -4.13 -15.88
C ARG A 141 8.95 -4.64 -14.81
N HIS A 142 8.40 -3.75 -13.97
CA HIS A 142 7.43 -4.09 -12.94
C HIS A 142 5.98 -4.06 -13.43
N VAL A 143 5.72 -3.51 -14.62
CA VAL A 143 4.37 -3.31 -15.17
C VAL A 143 4.18 -3.94 -16.56
N GLU A 144 5.21 -4.58 -17.10
CA GLU A 144 5.14 -5.30 -18.37
C GLU A 144 4.18 -6.51 -18.33
N GLY A 145 3.40 -6.65 -19.41
CA GLY A 145 2.53 -7.80 -19.65
C GLY A 145 1.51 -8.02 -18.53
N ARG A 146 1.50 -9.25 -17.97
CA ARG A 146 0.56 -9.65 -16.92
C ARG A 146 0.87 -9.06 -15.53
N LYS A 147 2.00 -8.35 -15.36
CA LYS A 147 2.40 -7.77 -14.07
C LYS A 147 1.62 -6.50 -13.72
N LEU A 148 1.11 -5.79 -14.72
CA LEU A 148 0.41 -4.52 -14.54
C LEU A 148 -0.68 -4.60 -13.47
N ASP A 149 -1.61 -5.55 -13.60
CA ASP A 149 -2.76 -5.66 -12.69
C ASP A 149 -2.30 -5.97 -11.26
N LYS A 150 -1.32 -6.86 -11.10
CA LYS A 150 -0.75 -7.18 -9.78
C LYS A 150 -0.06 -5.97 -9.15
N THR A 151 0.67 -5.18 -9.92
CA THR A 151 1.36 -3.97 -9.42
C THR A 151 0.35 -2.90 -9.04
N VAL A 152 -0.71 -2.70 -9.83
CA VAL A 152 -1.82 -1.81 -9.49
C VAL A 152 -2.46 -2.23 -8.16
N TRP A 153 -2.80 -3.51 -8.01
CA TRP A 153 -3.38 -4.04 -6.77
C TRP A 153 -2.46 -3.82 -5.56
N SER A 154 -1.19 -4.18 -5.67
CA SER A 154 -0.23 -4.03 -4.57
C SER A 154 -0.07 -2.57 -4.13
N LEU A 155 -0.02 -1.63 -5.07
CA LEU A 155 0.10 -0.21 -4.76
C LEU A 155 -1.19 0.34 -4.12
N LEU A 156 -2.37 -0.04 -4.63
CA LEU A 156 -3.64 0.42 -4.05
C LEU A 156 -3.86 -0.11 -2.64
N THR A 157 -3.40 -1.32 -2.35
CA THR A 157 -3.63 -1.99 -1.07
C THR A 157 -2.51 -1.80 -0.05
N PHE A 158 -1.41 -1.14 -0.42
CA PHE A 158 -0.24 -0.98 0.44
C PHE A 158 -0.56 -0.35 1.80
N HIS A 159 -1.35 0.73 1.84
CA HIS A 159 -1.71 1.38 3.11
C HIS A 159 -2.48 0.43 4.04
N ALA A 160 -3.46 -0.30 3.49
CA ALA A 160 -4.24 -1.29 4.23
C ALA A 160 -3.37 -2.47 4.70
N TYR A 161 -2.40 -2.90 3.87
CA TYR A 161 -1.43 -3.92 4.23
C TYR A 161 -0.60 -3.51 5.45
N VAL A 162 -0.03 -2.30 5.45
CA VAL A 162 0.75 -1.79 6.60
C VAL A 162 -0.15 -1.70 7.83
N SER A 163 -1.32 -1.09 7.71
CA SER A 163 -2.25 -0.91 8.84
C SER A 163 -2.66 -2.24 9.47
N TYR A 164 -2.94 -3.25 8.65
CA TYR A 164 -3.24 -4.60 9.11
C TYR A 164 -2.06 -5.20 9.90
N HIS A 165 -0.84 -5.11 9.36
CA HIS A 165 0.34 -5.67 10.01
C HIS A 165 0.75 -4.95 11.30
N VAL A 166 0.48 -3.65 11.41
CA VAL A 166 0.64 -2.89 12.65
C VAL A 166 -0.29 -3.45 13.73
N LYS A 167 -1.58 -3.61 13.43
CA LYS A 167 -2.56 -4.19 14.37
C LYS A 167 -2.26 -5.64 14.73
N CYS A 168 -1.79 -6.46 13.78
CA CYS A 168 -1.33 -7.81 14.09
C CYS A 168 -0.12 -7.80 15.04
N SER A 169 0.83 -6.89 14.84
CA SER A 169 2.00 -6.75 15.70
C SER A 169 1.61 -6.33 17.12
N GLU A 170 0.69 -5.38 17.25
CA GLU A 170 0.10 -4.96 18.54
C GLU A 170 -0.55 -6.15 19.25
N GLY A 171 -1.45 -6.88 18.56
CA GLY A 171 -2.11 -8.06 19.11
C GLY A 171 -1.15 -9.19 19.50
N PHE A 172 -0.06 -9.37 18.74
CA PHE A 172 1.01 -10.30 19.06
C PHE A 172 1.75 -9.89 20.34
N MET A 173 2.08 -8.60 20.49
CA MET A 173 2.68 -8.07 21.71
C MET A 173 1.78 -8.29 22.93
N HIS A 174 0.48 -8.00 22.81
CA HIS A 174 -0.49 -8.28 23.89
C HIS A 174 -0.51 -9.77 24.28
N THR A 175 -0.48 -10.67 23.31
CA THR A 175 -0.45 -12.12 23.57
C THR A 175 0.82 -12.52 24.32
N ARG A 176 1.99 -11.98 23.94
CA ARG A 176 3.25 -12.23 24.64
C ARG A 176 3.26 -11.67 26.06
N MET A 177 2.74 -10.47 26.25
CA MET A 177 2.62 -9.86 27.58
C MET A 177 1.75 -10.69 28.52
N ARG A 178 0.58 -11.18 28.05
CA ARG A 178 -0.30 -12.06 28.85
C ARG A 178 0.42 -13.34 29.28
N ARG A 179 1.08 -14.03 28.36
CA ARG A 179 1.86 -15.24 28.69
C ARG A 179 2.97 -14.96 29.71
N ARG A 180 3.60 -13.78 29.63
CA ARG A 180 4.63 -13.38 30.60
C ARG A 180 4.03 -13.17 31.99
N VAL A 181 2.87 -12.53 32.09
CA VAL A 181 2.15 -12.35 33.36
C VAL A 181 1.70 -13.70 33.94
N GLU A 182 1.14 -14.59 33.13
CA GLU A 182 0.77 -15.95 33.55
C GLU A 182 1.97 -16.71 34.14
N SER A 183 3.12 -16.63 33.47
CA SER A 183 4.36 -17.25 33.96
C SER A 183 4.85 -16.65 35.28
N LEU A 184 4.70 -15.33 35.48
CA LEU A 184 5.07 -14.68 36.73
C LEU A 184 4.14 -15.08 37.88
N ILE A 185 2.83 -15.17 37.63
CA ILE A 185 1.85 -15.62 38.63
C ILE A 185 2.15 -17.06 39.06
N GLN A 186 2.46 -17.95 38.12
CA GLN A 186 2.84 -19.34 38.44
C GLN A 186 4.11 -19.40 39.31
N GLY A 187 5.08 -18.52 39.08
CA GLY A 187 6.32 -18.46 39.85
C GLY A 187 6.17 -17.94 41.28
N LEU A 188 5.10 -17.19 41.58
CA LEU A 188 4.85 -16.65 42.92
C LEU A 188 4.21 -17.68 43.88
N GLY A 189 3.72 -18.81 43.37
CA GLY A 189 3.04 -19.85 44.15
C GLY A 189 1.68 -19.38 44.73
N PRO A 190 0.83 -20.31 45.21
CA PRO A 190 -0.27 -19.93 46.09
C PRO A 190 0.30 -19.41 47.41
N CYS A 191 -0.28 -18.32 47.95
CA CYS A 191 -0.02 -17.89 49.32
C CYS A 191 -0.37 -18.99 50.34
#